data_AF-A0A1J3I4Z3-F1
#
_entry.id   AF-A0A1J3I4Z3-F1
#
_cell.length_a   1.000
_cell.length_b   1.000
_cell.length_c   1.000
_cell.angle_alpha   90.00
_cell.angle_beta   90.00
_cell.angle_gamma   90.00
#
_symmetry.space_group_name_H-M   'P 1'
#
loop_
_entity.id
_entity.type
_entity.pdbx_description
1 polymer ?
#
loop_
_entity_poly.entity_id
_entity_poly.type
_entity_poly.pdbx_seq_one_letter_code
_entity_poly.pdbx_strand_id
1 'polypeptide(L)'
;YAGEQRDFIIYIWKDFHSGAWWLGINNNIVVGYWAASCFTHLQNGATGVMWGGEVIDEKTGDRHTTTQMGSGHFPQEGYTKASYFKNVQILDETNNLR
;
A
#
# COMPACT_ATOMS: atom_id res chain seq x y z
N TYR A 1 5.49 22.56 -1.66
CA TYR A 1 6.10 22.30 -0.34
C TYR A 1 5.31 23.05 0.73
N ALA A 2 5.10 22.48 1.93
CA ALA A 2 4.20 23.02 2.96
C ALA A 2 2.75 23.23 2.46
N GLY A 3 2.30 22.35 1.57
CA GLY A 3 0.95 22.38 1.03
C GLY A 3 -0.03 21.61 1.91
N GLU A 4 -1.27 21.55 1.46
CA GLU A 4 -2.30 20.74 2.12
C GLU A 4 -1.94 19.25 2.07
N GLN A 5 -1.96 18.60 3.24
CA GLN A 5 -1.76 17.16 3.36
C GLN A 5 -3.10 16.48 3.62
N ARG A 6 -3.41 15.46 2.82
CA ARG A 6 -4.63 14.67 2.90
C ARG A 6 -4.30 13.24 3.28
N ASP A 7 -5.14 12.69 4.15
CA ASP A 7 -5.15 11.27 4.47
C ASP A 7 -6.33 10.62 3.76
N PHE A 8 -6.12 9.39 3.30
CA PHE A 8 -7.19 8.49 2.89
C PHE A 8 -6.85 7.08 3.35
N ILE A 9 -7.88 6.27 3.54
CA ILE A 9 -7.71 4.89 3.97
C ILE A 9 -7.80 3.99 2.74
N ILE A 10 -6.94 2.98 2.68
CA ILE A 10 -6.94 1.97 1.62
C ILE A 10 -7.28 0.63 2.26
N TYR A 11 -8.18 -0.11 1.61
CA TYR A 11 -8.54 -1.47 2.01
C TYR A 11 -8.39 -2.40 0.82
N ILE A 12 -7.68 -3.50 1.06
CA ILE A 12 -7.58 -4.62 0.13
C ILE A 12 -8.07 -5.85 0.88
N TRP A 13 -9.12 -6.49 0.37
CA TRP A 13 -9.69 -7.69 0.99
C TRP A 13 -10.04 -8.73 -0.06
N LYS A 14 -10.02 -9.99 0.35
CA LYS A 14 -10.45 -11.10 -0.49
C LYS A 14 -11.89 -11.45 -0.16
N ASP A 15 -12.76 -11.48 -1.16
CA ASP A 15 -14.12 -11.97 -1.00
C ASP A 15 -14.13 -13.50 -0.87
N PHE A 16 -14.79 -14.00 0.18
CA PHE A 16 -14.86 -15.44 0.46
C PHE A 16 -15.74 -16.18 -0.55
N HIS A 17 -16.69 -15.49 -1.18
CA HIS A 17 -17.64 -16.15 -2.08
C HIS A 17 -17.08 -16.28 -3.50
N SER A 18 -16.58 -15.18 -4.08
CA SER A 18 -16.02 -15.18 -5.43
C SER A 18 -14.52 -15.48 -5.49
N GLY A 19 -13.81 -15.37 -4.36
CA GLY A 19 -12.35 -15.43 -4.32
C GLY A 19 -11.65 -14.21 -4.92
N ALA A 20 -12.41 -13.20 -5.38
CA ALA A 20 -11.87 -11.98 -5.95
C ALA A 20 -11.23 -11.10 -4.87
N TRP A 21 -10.16 -10.40 -5.25
CA TRP A 21 -9.54 -9.38 -4.40
C TRP A 21 -10.13 -8.03 -4.75
N TRP A 22 -10.60 -7.30 -3.75
CA TRP A 22 -11.22 -6.00 -3.91
C TRP A 22 -10.31 -4.88 -3.43
N LEU A 23 -10.42 -3.72 -4.08
CA LEU A 23 -9.77 -2.48 -3.69
C LEU A 23 -10.84 -1.44 -3.35
N GLY A 24 -10.76 -0.89 -2.15
CA GLY A 24 -11.60 0.20 -1.69
C GLY A 24 -10.78 1.33 -1.06
N ILE A 25 -11.36 2.52 -1.08
CA ILE A 25 -10.80 3.69 -0.41
C ILE A 25 -11.83 4.37 0.50
N ASN A 26 -11.35 5.00 1.58
CA ASN A 26 -12.16 5.75 2.54
C ASN A 26 -13.39 4.97 3.02
N ASN A 27 -14.53 5.63 3.22
CA ASN A 27 -15.79 5.04 3.68
C ASN A 27 -16.45 4.18 2.58
N ASN A 28 -15.85 3.03 2.27
CA ASN A 28 -16.37 1.99 1.36
C ASN A 28 -16.58 2.44 -0.10
N ILE A 29 -15.75 3.36 -0.60
CA ILE A 29 -15.74 3.67 -2.03
C ILE A 29 -15.00 2.53 -2.73
N VAL A 30 -15.76 1.65 -3.40
CA VAL A 30 -15.21 0.56 -4.19
C VAL A 30 -14.56 1.15 -5.45
N VAL A 31 -13.26 0.88 -5.61
CA VAL A 31 -12.49 1.29 -6.80
C VAL A 31 -12.58 0.20 -7.87
N GLY A 32 -12.48 -1.07 -7.47
CA GLY A 32 -12.52 -2.20 -8.38
C GLY A 32 -12.09 -3.51 -7.73
N TYR A 33 -11.87 -4.53 -8.57
CA TYR A 33 -11.45 -5.86 -8.14
C TYR A 33 -10.54 -6.54 -9.15
N TRP A 34 -9.77 -7.52 -8.67
CA TRP A 34 -9.05 -8.51 -9.44
C TRP A 34 -9.76 -9.85 -9.28
N ALA A 35 -10.14 -10.48 -10.39
CA ALA A 35 -10.74 -11.81 -10.35
C ALA A 35 -9.76 -12.84 -9.77
N ALA A 36 -10.27 -13.88 -9.10
CA ALA A 36 -9.44 -14.93 -8.51
C ALA A 36 -8.49 -15.58 -9.54
N SER A 37 -8.94 -15.71 -10.79
CA SER A 37 -8.17 -16.27 -11.90
C SER A 37 -6.95 -15.44 -12.32
N CYS A 38 -6.85 -14.18 -11.90
CA CYS A 38 -5.68 -13.34 -12.17
C CYS A 38 -4.48 -13.72 -11.30
N PHE A 39 -4.68 -14.47 -10.22
CA PHE A 39 -3.62 -14.84 -9.29
C PHE A 39 -3.31 -16.32 -9.37
N THR A 40 -2.04 -16.69 -9.20
CA THR A 40 -1.60 -18.07 -9.03
C THR A 40 -1.24 -18.38 -7.57
N HIS A 41 -0.56 -17.45 -6.90
CA HIS A 41 -0.09 -17.62 -5.52
C HIS A 41 -1.00 -16.99 -4.46
N LEU A 42 -1.87 -16.04 -4.84
CA LEU A 42 -2.78 -15.34 -3.93
C LEU A 42 -4.23 -15.86 -3.99
N GLN A 43 -4.50 -16.95 -4.70
CA GLN A 43 -5.85 -17.50 -4.85
C GLN A 43 -6.46 -17.93 -3.52
N ASN A 44 -5.65 -18.41 -2.58
CA ASN A 44 -6.10 -18.91 -1.28
C ASN A 44 -5.88 -17.92 -0.13
N GLY A 45 -5.36 -16.72 -0.43
CA GLY A 45 -4.94 -15.76 0.58
C GLY A 45 -3.43 -15.47 0.47
N ALA A 46 -2.94 -14.59 1.33
CA ALA A 46 -1.53 -14.25 1.42
C ALA A 46 -0.89 -14.96 2.62
N THR A 47 0.29 -15.55 2.43
CA THR A 47 1.09 -16.15 3.51
C THR A 47 2.09 -15.16 4.12
N GLY A 48 2.27 -14.00 3.51
CA GLY A 48 3.10 -12.91 3.98
C GLY A 48 2.54 -11.58 3.52
N VAL A 49 2.65 -10.57 4.39
CA VAL A 49 2.24 -9.19 4.09
C VAL A 49 3.42 -8.30 4.44
N MET A 50 3.80 -7.43 3.49
CA MET A 50 4.90 -6.49 3.64
C MET A 50 4.41 -5.09 3.27
N TRP A 51 4.91 -4.08 3.96
CA TRP A 51 4.63 -2.68 3.68
C TRP A 51 5.91 -1.87 3.86
N GLY A 52 6.05 -0.82 3.07
CA GLY A 52 7.23 0.02 3.06
C GLY A 52 7.21 0.94 1.85
N GLY A 53 8.33 1.61 1.64
CA GLY A 53 8.62 2.27 0.37
C GLY A 53 9.87 1.66 -0.23
N GLU A 54 9.92 1.62 -1.56
CA GLU A 54 11.06 1.11 -2.31
C GLU A 54 11.52 2.15 -3.33
N VAL A 55 12.83 2.33 -3.44
CA VAL A 55 13.48 3.09 -4.51
C VAL A 55 14.54 2.18 -5.10
N ILE A 56 14.49 2.00 -6.42
CA ILE A 56 15.42 1.16 -7.16
C ILE A 56 16.32 2.07 -8.00
N ASP A 57 17.63 1.82 -7.95
CA ASP A 57 18.61 2.42 -8.85
C ASP A 57 19.50 1.33 -9.44
N GLU A 58 19.39 1.14 -10.75
CA GLU A 58 20.13 0.11 -11.49
C GLU A 58 21.45 0.64 -12.09
N LYS A 59 21.78 1.92 -11.87
CA LYS A 59 23.01 2.50 -12.42
C LYS A 59 24.25 1.96 -11.73
N THR A 60 25.27 1.66 -12.53
CA THR A 60 26.58 1.20 -12.06
C THR A 60 27.53 2.37 -11.80
N GLY A 61 28.32 2.26 -10.74
CA GLY A 61 29.19 3.32 -10.21
C GLY A 61 28.54 4.00 -9.00
N ASP A 62 29.26 4.09 -7.89
CA ASP A 62 28.83 4.39 -6.50
C ASP A 62 28.15 5.76 -6.27
N ARG A 63 27.22 6.16 -7.13
CA ARG A 63 26.49 7.40 -7.06
C ARG A 63 25.14 7.12 -6.45
N HIS A 64 24.81 7.81 -5.36
CA HIS A 64 23.48 7.76 -4.78
C HIS A 64 22.42 8.15 -5.81
N THR A 65 21.31 7.42 -5.79
CA THR A 65 20.15 7.73 -6.63
C THR A 65 19.62 9.12 -6.33
N THR A 66 19.22 9.84 -7.37
CA THR A 66 18.47 11.11 -7.24
C THR A 66 16.97 10.88 -7.13
N THR A 67 16.51 9.62 -7.20
CA THR A 67 15.10 9.25 -7.14
C THR A 67 14.56 9.50 -5.74
N GLN A 68 13.46 10.23 -5.66
CA GLN A 68 12.79 10.60 -4.42
C GLN A 68 11.71 9.56 -4.04
N MET A 69 11.61 9.22 -2.75
CA MET A 69 10.53 8.39 -2.20
C MET A 69 9.44 9.27 -1.57
N GLY A 70 8.16 8.95 -1.82
CA GLY A 70 7.04 9.73 -1.29
C GLY A 70 7.11 11.18 -1.75
N SER A 71 7.23 12.12 -0.83
CA SER A 71 7.35 13.56 -1.12
C SER A 71 8.77 14.01 -1.46
N GLY A 72 9.78 13.13 -1.33
CA GLY A 72 11.19 13.48 -1.51
C GLY A 72 11.82 14.29 -0.37
N HIS A 73 11.11 14.38 0.76
CA HIS A 73 11.53 15.07 1.97
C HIS A 73 11.83 14.10 3.10
N PHE A 74 12.69 14.53 4.03
CA PHE A 74 13.08 13.68 5.15
C PHE A 74 11.92 13.53 6.15
N PRO A 75 11.72 12.34 6.75
CA PRO A 75 10.64 12.10 7.72
C PRO A 75 10.62 13.09 8.89
N GLN A 76 11.78 13.57 9.32
CA GLN A 76 11.95 14.54 10.41
C GLN A 76 11.31 15.91 10.09
N GLU A 77 11.08 16.20 8.81
CA GLU A 77 10.40 17.43 8.39
C GLU A 77 8.91 17.43 8.76
N GLY A 78 8.31 16.25 8.94
CA GLY A 78 6.99 16.09 9.53
C GLY A 78 5.82 16.58 8.68
N TYR A 79 4.74 16.98 9.36
CA TYR A 79 3.48 17.35 8.76
C TYR A 79 3.63 18.45 7.69
N THR A 80 2.88 18.33 6.59
CA THR A 80 2.92 19.16 5.36
C THR A 80 4.15 18.98 4.46
N LYS A 81 5.11 18.13 4.85
CA LYS A 81 6.40 17.98 4.17
C LYS A 81 6.75 16.54 3.87
N ALA A 82 6.65 15.66 4.86
CA ALA A 82 6.96 14.24 4.72
C ALA A 82 5.71 13.42 4.38
N SER A 83 5.84 12.51 3.42
CA SER A 83 4.85 11.45 3.20
C SER A 83 4.93 10.40 4.30
N TYR A 84 3.78 9.83 4.64
CA TYR A 84 3.69 8.70 5.55
C TYR A 84 2.57 7.76 5.12
N PHE A 85 2.64 6.55 5.65
CA PHE A 85 1.49 5.68 5.83
C PHE A 85 1.48 5.28 7.31
N LYS A 86 0.29 5.09 7.89
CA LYS A 86 0.11 4.80 9.31
C LYS A 86 -1.06 3.86 9.48
N ASN A 87 -1.19 3.26 10.68
CA ASN A 87 -2.31 2.39 11.04
C ASN A 87 -2.46 1.20 10.06
N VAL A 88 -1.34 0.56 9.71
CA VAL A 88 -1.36 -0.66 8.88
C VAL A 88 -1.96 -1.79 9.71
N GLN A 89 -2.96 -2.47 9.14
CA GLN A 89 -3.65 -3.59 9.76
C GLN A 89 -3.79 -4.72 8.74
N ILE A 90 -3.92 -5.95 9.24
CA ILE A 90 -4.09 -7.14 8.41
C ILE A 90 -5.48 -7.72 8.67
N LEU A 91 -6.21 -8.03 7.61
CA LEU A 91 -7.44 -8.81 7.70
C LEU A 91 -7.07 -10.30 7.64
N ASP A 92 -7.40 -11.05 8.68
CA ASP A 92 -7.16 -12.49 8.71
C ASP A 92 -8.26 -13.29 7.99
N GLU A 93 -8.05 -14.60 7.86
CA GLU A 93 -9.00 -15.53 7.23
C GLU A 93 -10.37 -15.61 7.93
N THR A 94 -10.49 -15.07 9.15
CA THR A 94 -11.72 -15.00 9.91
C THR A 94 -12.40 -13.64 9.82
N ASN A 95 -11.96 -12.76 8.91
CA ASN A 95 -12.42 -11.37 8.77
C ASN A 95 -12.17 -10.49 10.00
N ASN A 96 -11.15 -10.81 10.80
CA ASN A 96 -10.74 -9.96 11.92
C ASN A 96 -9.54 -9.10 11.53
N LEU A 97 -9.61 -7.81 11.90
CA LEU A 97 -8.47 -6.89 11.77
C LEU A 97 -7.47 -7.15 12.90
N ARG A 98 -6.20 -7.27 12.53
CA ARG A 98 -5.05 -7.43 13.42
C ARG A 98 -4.04 -6.31 13.21
#